data_AF-V2UZA0-F1
#
_entry.id   AF-V2UZA0-F1
#
_cell.length_a   1.000
_cell.length_b   1.000
_cell.length_c   1.000
_cell.angle_alpha   90.00
_cell.angle_beta   90.00
_cell.angle_gamma   90.00
#
_symmetry.space_group_name_H-M   'P 1'
#
loop_
_entity.id
_entity.type
_entity.pdbx_description
1 polymer ?
#
loop_
_entity_poly.entity_id
_entity_poly.type
_entity_poly.pdbx_seq_one_letter_code
_entity_poly.pdbx_strand_id
1 'polypeptide(L)'
;MATILPNSLAFVLMVFPYLIAMIGVLYIFLKQQRRAPTKTERNRFSIFFNIIFWLFNLTGFFLGLFWASFSQPQIWQYTIGMLFQPSTLFICALFFFVIAMPLYAVTFWFYGKQAQRMAIKMFGHI
;
A
#
# COMPACT_ATOMS: atom_id res chain seq x y z
N MET A 1 -26.16 3.90 -7.82
CA MET A 1 -25.81 2.64 -7.13
C MET A 1 -25.48 2.99 -5.69
N ALA A 2 -26.17 2.40 -4.73
CA ALA A 2 -25.93 2.66 -3.32
C ALA A 2 -24.54 2.14 -2.95
N THR A 3 -23.62 3.05 -2.64
CA THR A 3 -22.36 2.72 -1.98
C THR A 3 -22.73 2.09 -0.64
N ILE A 4 -22.50 0.79 -0.50
CA ILE A 4 -22.82 -0.01 0.71
C ILE A 4 -22.06 0.53 1.95
N LEU A 5 -21.04 1.37 1.73
CA LEU A 5 -20.27 2.05 2.76
C LEU A 5 -20.15 3.56 2.44
N PRO A 6 -20.34 4.46 3.42
CA PRO A 6 -19.97 5.86 3.31
C PRO A 6 -18.50 6.00 2.86
N ASN A 7 -18.21 6.94 1.96
CA ASN A 7 -16.88 7.10 1.38
C ASN A 7 -15.76 7.21 2.42
N SER A 8 -16.03 7.83 3.58
CA SER A 8 -15.08 7.93 4.70
C SER A 8 -14.71 6.56 5.30
N LEU A 9 -15.68 5.65 5.43
CA LEU A 9 -15.46 4.29 5.94
C LEU A 9 -14.72 3.41 4.93
N ALA A 10 -14.96 3.60 3.63
CA ALA A 10 -14.26 2.86 2.58
C ALA A 10 -12.74 3.14 2.60
N PHE A 11 -12.34 4.41 2.80
CA PHE A 11 -10.92 4.76 2.93
C PHE A 11 -10.26 4.11 4.15
N VAL A 12 -10.94 4.09 5.30
CA VAL A 12 -10.41 3.46 6.52
C VAL A 12 -10.19 1.97 6.30
N LEU A 13 -11.18 1.28 5.72
CA LEU A 13 -11.08 -0.15 5.42
C LEU A 13 -9.98 -0.48 4.41
N MET A 14 -9.69 0.43 3.48
CA MET A 14 -8.60 0.26 2.51
C MET A 14 -7.21 0.33 3.15
N VAL A 15 -7.02 1.21 4.14
CA VAL A 15 -5.70 1.44 4.79
C VAL A 15 -5.44 0.49 5.96
N PHE A 16 -6.49 0.00 6.62
CA PHE A 16 -6.38 -0.82 7.83
C PHE A 16 -5.51 -2.08 7.67
N PRO A 17 -5.65 -2.88 6.59
CA PRO A 17 -4.81 -4.06 6.39
C PRO A 17 -3.32 -3.73 6.28
N TYR A 18 -2.99 -2.60 5.63
CA TYR A 18 -1.61 -2.12 5.53
C TYR A 18 -1.04 -1.72 6.88
N LEU A 19 -1.82 -1.02 7.71
CA LEU A 19 -1.41 -0.65 9.07
C LEU A 19 -1.15 -1.88 9.94
N ILE A 20 -2.06 -2.86 9.90
CA ILE A 20 -1.89 -4.14 10.63
C ILE A 20 -0.61 -4.83 10.18
N ALA A 21 -0.39 -4.94 8.87
CA ALA A 21 0.82 -5.55 8.32
C ALA A 21 2.10 -4.80 8.74
N MET A 22 2.10 -3.47 8.70
CA MET A 22 3.25 -2.66 9.12
C MET A 22 3.60 -2.89 10.59
N ILE A 23 2.59 -2.87 11.47
CA ILE A 23 2.78 -3.13 12.90
C ILE A 23 3.27 -4.56 13.13
N GLY A 24 2.65 -5.55 12.49
CA GLY A 24 3.00 -6.96 12.62
C GLY A 24 4.43 -7.26 12.17
N VAL A 25 4.83 -6.76 10.99
CA VAL A 25 6.20 -6.92 10.47
C VAL A 25 7.21 -6.25 11.40
N LEU A 26 6.92 -5.04 11.90
CA LEU A 26 7.78 -4.36 12.85
C LEU A 26 7.92 -5.16 14.16
N TYR A 27 6.82 -5.65 14.72
CA TYR A 27 6.82 -6.45 15.93
C TYR A 27 7.69 -7.72 15.77
N ILE A 28 7.51 -8.45 14.66
CA ILE A 28 8.29 -9.65 14.35
C ILE A 28 9.78 -9.29 14.22
N PHE A 29 10.10 -8.23 13.48
CA PHE A 29 11.47 -7.78 13.30
C PHE A 29 12.14 -7.43 14.64
N LEU A 30 11.48 -6.63 15.49
CA LEU A 30 12.01 -6.26 16.80
C LEU A 30 12.23 -7.50 17.68
N LYS A 31 11.31 -8.48 17.67
CA LYS A 31 11.45 -9.71 18.44
C LYS A 31 12.64 -10.56 17.99
N GLN A 32 12.89 -10.63 16.68
CA GLN A 32 13.98 -11.41 16.09
C GLN A 32 15.34 -10.74 16.26
N GLN A 33 15.43 -9.43 15.99
CA GLN A 33 16.69 -8.70 15.93
C GLN A 33 17.05 -8.01 17.25
N ARG A 34 16.09 -7.86 18.17
CA ARG A 34 16.24 -7.17 19.47
C ARG A 34 16.71 -5.71 19.37
N ARG A 35 16.55 -5.09 18.20
CA ARG A 35 16.92 -3.69 17.92
C ARG A 35 15.97 -3.08 16.89
N ALA A 36 15.93 -1.75 16.85
CA ALA A 36 15.23 -0.99 15.82
C ALA A 36 15.87 -1.17 14.42
N PRO A 37 15.09 -1.02 13.33
CA PRO A 37 15.59 -1.09 11.97
C PRO A 37 16.63 0.01 11.66
N THR A 38 17.69 -0.38 10.96
CA THR A 38 18.68 0.53 10.37
C THR A 38 18.08 1.33 9.22
N LYS A 39 18.78 2.38 8.78
CA LYS A 39 18.35 3.19 7.61
C LYS A 39 18.16 2.34 6.34
N THR A 40 19.04 1.37 6.11
CA THR A 40 18.96 0.47 4.97
C THR A 40 17.74 -0.46 5.06
N GLU A 41 17.47 -1.03 6.23
CA GLU A 41 16.28 -1.87 6.46
C GLU A 41 14.99 -1.05 6.32
N ARG A 42 14.96 0.18 6.82
CA ARG A 42 13.83 1.12 6.65
C ARG A 42 13.54 1.40 5.18
N ASN A 43 14.57 1.63 4.37
CA ASN A 43 14.41 1.80 2.93
C ASN A 43 13.82 0.54 2.29
N ARG A 44 14.36 -0.64 2.64
CA ARG A 44 13.85 -1.93 2.13
C ARG A 44 12.39 -2.14 2.49
N PHE A 45 11.99 -1.90 3.74
CA PHE A 45 10.59 -2.00 4.15
C PHE A 45 9.70 -1.02 3.37
N SER A 46 10.14 0.23 3.22
CA SER A 46 9.37 1.26 2.52
C SER A 46 9.12 0.91 1.05
N ILE A 47 10.14 0.37 0.38
CA ILE A 47 10.02 -0.12 -1.00
C ILE A 47 9.13 -1.36 -1.05
N PHE A 48 9.33 -2.31 -0.14
CA PHE A 48 8.57 -3.56 -0.10
C PHE A 48 7.08 -3.32 0.11
N PHE A 49 6.69 -2.46 1.06
CA PHE A 49 5.30 -2.07 1.27
C PHE A 49 4.71 -1.32 0.08
N ASN A 50 5.50 -0.48 -0.60
CA ASN A 50 5.06 0.14 -1.85
C ASN A 50 4.77 -0.90 -2.93
N ILE A 51 5.67 -1.86 -3.12
CA ILE A 51 5.49 -2.93 -4.11
C ILE A 51 4.25 -3.76 -3.79
N ILE A 52 4.07 -4.20 -2.54
CA ILE A 52 2.87 -4.92 -2.11
C ILE A 52 1.61 -4.08 -2.33
N PHE A 53 1.69 -2.78 -2.03
CA PHE A 53 0.58 -1.87 -2.26
C PHE A 53 0.12 -1.87 -3.71
N TRP A 54 1.05 -1.63 -4.63
CA TRP A 54 0.73 -1.60 -6.05
C TRP A 54 0.29 -2.95 -6.60
N LEU A 55 0.95 -4.05 -6.21
CA LEU A 55 0.56 -5.40 -6.63
C LEU A 55 -0.86 -5.75 -6.18
N PHE A 56 -1.21 -5.46 -4.92
CA PHE A 56 -2.55 -5.72 -4.42
C PHE A 56 -3.60 -4.89 -5.15
N ASN A 57 -3.35 -3.59 -5.34
CA ASN A 57 -4.30 -2.70 -6.03
C ASN A 57 -4.46 -3.05 -7.51
N LEU A 58 -3.37 -3.34 -8.23
CA LEU A 58 -3.43 -3.79 -9.63
C LEU A 58 -4.16 -5.13 -9.75
N THR A 59 -3.90 -6.07 -8.84
CA THR A 59 -4.61 -7.36 -8.81
C THR A 59 -6.11 -7.14 -8.60
N GLY A 60 -6.49 -6.30 -7.64
CA GLY A 60 -7.89 -5.95 -7.41
C GLY A 60 -8.55 -5.29 -8.62
N PHE A 61 -7.83 -4.38 -9.31
CA PHE A 61 -8.30 -3.76 -10.54
C PHE A 61 -8.57 -4.79 -11.64
N PHE A 62 -7.61 -5.66 -11.94
CA PHE A 62 -7.78 -6.69 -12.97
C PHE A 62 -8.84 -7.74 -12.60
N LEU A 63 -8.92 -8.15 -11.33
CA LEU A 63 -9.97 -9.04 -10.85
C LEU A 63 -11.35 -8.39 -10.95
N GLY A 64 -11.46 -7.11 -10.60
CA GLY A 64 -12.70 -6.35 -10.75
C GLY A 64 -13.12 -6.21 -12.20
N LEU A 65 -12.16 -5.94 -13.10
CA LEU A 65 -12.40 -5.88 -14.54
C LEU A 65 -12.85 -7.25 -15.09
N PHE A 66 -12.19 -8.33 -14.67
CA PHE A 66 -12.54 -9.69 -15.04
C PHE A 66 -13.95 -10.04 -14.54
N TRP A 67 -14.28 -9.74 -13.28
CA TRP A 67 -15.62 -9.96 -12.73
C TRP A 67 -16.69 -9.16 -13.50
N ALA A 68 -16.42 -7.88 -13.78
CA ALA A 68 -17.34 -7.02 -14.51
C ALA A 68 -17.58 -7.48 -15.95
N SER A 69 -16.61 -8.18 -16.55
CA SER A 69 -16.74 -8.71 -17.91
C SER A 69 -17.87 -9.73 -18.06
N PHE A 70 -18.28 -10.40 -16.98
CA PHE A 70 -19.42 -11.32 -16.98
C PHE A 70 -20.75 -10.62 -17.24
N SER A 71 -20.88 -9.35 -16.84
CA SER A 71 -22.10 -8.56 -17.10
C SER A 71 -21.96 -7.64 -18.31
N GLN A 72 -20.74 -7.25 -18.67
CA GLN A 72 -20.44 -6.32 -19.76
C GLN A 72 -19.25 -6.84 -20.60
N PRO A 73 -19.50 -7.67 -21.63
CA PRO A 73 -18.44 -8.32 -22.39
C PRO A 73 -17.44 -7.36 -23.05
N GLN A 74 -17.88 -6.14 -23.35
CA GLN A 74 -17.07 -5.11 -24.02
C GLN A 74 -16.15 -4.33 -23.06
N ILE A 75 -16.36 -4.45 -21.74
CA ILE A 75 -15.64 -3.64 -20.74
C ILE A 75 -14.13 -3.84 -20.81
N TRP A 76 -13.70 -5.07 -21.13
CA TRP A 76 -12.29 -5.40 -21.32
C TRP A 76 -11.66 -4.60 -22.46
N GLN A 77 -12.30 -4.62 -23.63
CA GLN A 77 -11.80 -3.91 -24.81
C GLN A 77 -11.77 -2.40 -24.59
N TYR A 78 -12.82 -1.83 -24.00
CA TYR A 78 -12.86 -0.40 -23.69
C TYR A 78 -11.79 0.02 -22.68
N THR A 79 -11.59 -0.79 -21.63
CA THR A 79 -10.60 -0.49 -20.59
C THR A 79 -9.19 -0.56 -21.13
N ILE A 80 -8.86 -1.60 -21.91
CA ILE A 80 -7.55 -1.73 -22.55
C ILE A 80 -7.32 -0.60 -23.54
N GLY A 81 -8.30 -0.27 -24.38
CA GLY A 81 -8.20 0.85 -25.33
C GLY A 81 -7.95 2.20 -24.64
N MET A 82 -8.59 2.44 -23.49
CA MET A 82 -8.38 3.64 -22.69
C MET A 82 -7.01 3.67 -22.00
N LEU A 83 -6.55 2.52 -21.46
CA LEU A 83 -5.29 2.42 -20.72
C LEU A 83 -4.07 2.79 -21.56
N PHE A 84 -4.08 2.49 -22.86
CA PHE A 84 -2.97 2.80 -23.76
C PHE A 84 -2.99 4.21 -24.35
N GLN A 85 -3.98 5.04 -24.02
CA GLN A 85 -3.97 6.44 -24.43
C GLN A 85 -2.85 7.19 -23.68
N PRO A 86 -2.02 7.99 -24.37
CA PRO A 86 -0.91 8.72 -23.74
C PRO A 86 -1.34 9.61 -22.57
N SER A 87 -2.49 10.26 -22.68
CA SER A 87 -3.09 11.08 -21.61
C SER A 87 -3.41 10.24 -20.36
N THR A 88 -4.00 9.07 -20.55
CA THR A 88 -4.32 8.14 -19.46
C THR A 88 -3.05 7.65 -18.78
N LEU A 89 -2.05 7.22 -19.54
CA LEU A 89 -0.76 6.77 -19.00
C LEU A 89 -0.07 7.88 -18.19
N PHE A 90 -0.10 9.12 -18.68
CA PHE A 90 0.47 10.26 -17.97
C PHE A 90 -0.25 10.52 -16.64
N ILE A 91 -1.59 10.51 -16.65
CA ILE A 91 -2.41 10.67 -15.44
C ILE A 91 -2.12 9.51 -14.46
N CYS A 92 -2.12 8.26 -14.92
CA CYS A 92 -1.79 7.10 -14.11
C CYS A 92 -0.40 7.22 -13.47
N ALA A 93 0.60 7.69 -14.21
CA ALA A 93 1.94 7.93 -13.68
C ALA A 93 1.94 9.01 -12.59
N LEU A 94 1.22 10.12 -12.80
CA LEU A 94 1.09 11.17 -11.77
C LEU A 94 0.42 10.62 -10.50
N PHE A 95 -0.70 9.93 -10.62
CA PHE A 95 -1.37 9.29 -9.48
C PHE A 95 -0.49 8.26 -8.79
N PHE A 96 0.30 7.50 -9.56
CA PHE A 96 1.27 6.56 -9.02
C PHE A 96 2.24 7.27 -8.09
N PHE A 97 2.84 8.38 -8.52
CA PHE A 97 3.76 9.14 -7.68
C PHE A 97 3.08 9.81 -6.48
N VAL A 98 1.90 10.40 -6.68
CA VAL A 98 1.12 11.05 -5.61
C VAL A 98 0.77 10.09 -4.48
N ILE A 99 0.61 8.79 -4.77
CA ILE A 99 0.32 7.77 -3.75
C ILE A 99 1.61 7.10 -3.23
N ALA A 100 2.54 6.77 -4.12
CA ALA A 100 3.77 6.07 -3.77
C ALA A 100 4.69 6.91 -2.86
N MET A 101 4.82 8.22 -3.11
CA MET A 101 5.70 9.07 -2.30
C MET A 101 5.21 9.19 -0.85
N PRO A 102 3.93 9.53 -0.56
CA PRO A 102 3.44 9.53 0.81
C PRO A 102 3.53 8.17 1.48
N LEU A 103 3.18 7.09 0.78
CA LEU A 103 3.28 5.74 1.33
C LEU A 103 4.73 5.39 1.71
N TYR A 104 5.68 5.71 0.84
CA TYR A 104 7.10 5.56 1.13
C TYR A 104 7.51 6.37 2.35
N ALA A 105 7.15 7.66 2.40
CA ALA A 105 7.54 8.56 3.49
C ALA A 105 6.97 8.11 4.84
N VAL A 106 5.68 7.75 4.88
CA VAL A 106 5.00 7.26 6.09
C VAL A 106 5.63 5.95 6.55
N THR A 107 5.89 5.01 5.65
CA THR A 107 6.53 3.74 5.98
C THR A 107 7.94 3.97 6.51
N PHE A 108 8.72 4.81 5.84
CA PHE A 108 10.08 5.12 6.24
C PHE A 108 10.14 5.79 7.62
N TRP A 109 9.20 6.68 7.91
CA TRP A 109 9.07 7.33 9.22
C TRP A 109 8.65 6.34 10.31
N PHE A 110 7.67 5.48 10.02
CA PHE A 110 7.16 4.45 10.94
C PHE A 110 8.26 3.47 11.37
N TYR A 111 9.01 2.90 10.43
CA TYR A 111 10.13 2.01 10.75
C TYR A 111 11.35 2.73 11.35
N GLY A 112 11.29 4.05 11.52
CA GLY A 112 12.28 4.87 12.21
C GLY A 112 11.84 5.20 13.65
N LYS A 113 11.28 6.40 13.84
CA LYS A 113 10.99 6.93 15.18
C LYS A 113 9.98 6.08 15.94
N GLN A 114 8.97 5.54 15.26
CA GLN A 114 7.98 4.69 15.91
C GLN A 114 8.56 3.32 16.28
N ALA A 115 9.40 2.74 15.42
CA ALA A 115 10.16 1.53 15.73
C ALA A 115 11.08 1.70 16.94
N GLN A 116 11.78 2.83 17.06
CA GLN A 116 12.62 3.14 18.23
C GLN A 116 11.82 3.20 19.52
N ARG A 117 10.66 3.87 19.52
CA ARG A 117 9.76 3.93 20.68
C ARG A 117 9.28 2.55 21.10
N MET A 118 8.95 1.70 20.12
CA MET A 118 8.52 0.34 20.36
C MET A 118 9.65 -0.54 20.89
N ALA A 119 10.87 -0.42 20.36
CA ALA A 119 12.06 -1.12 20.85
C ALA A 119 12.37 -0.76 22.31
N ILE A 120 12.38 0.53 22.66
CA ILE A 120 12.59 1.00 24.04
C ILE A 120 11.54 0.42 24.99
N LYS A 121 10.26 0.40 24.57
CA LYS A 121 9.18 -0.17 25.40
C LYS A 121 9.34 -1.68 25.58
N MET A 122 9.87 -2.40 24.60
CA MET A 122 10.02 -3.85 24.64
C MET A 122 11.30 -4.31 25.34
N PHE A 123 12.40 -3.56 25.21
CA PHE A 123 13.75 -4.02 25.59
C PHE A 123 14.53 -3.02 26.46
N GLY A 124 14.02 -1.81 26.69
CA GLY A 124 14.71 -0.75 27.44
C GLY A 124 15.84 -0.03 26.68
N HIS A 125 16.07 -0.39 25.42
CA HIS A 125 17.08 0.20 24.53
C HIS A 125 16.58 0.21 23.08
N ILE A 126 17.35 0.87 22.20
CA ILE A 126 17.03 1.05 20.77
C ILE A 126 17.61 -0.08 19.94
#